data_AF-A0A661PF06-F1
#
_entry.id   AF-A0A661PF06-F1
#
_cell.length_a   1.000
_cell.length_b   1.000
_cell.length_c   1.000
_cell.angle_alpha   90.00
_cell.angle_beta   90.00
_cell.angle_gamma   90.00
#
_symmetry.space_group_name_H-M   'P 1'
#
loop_
_entity.id
_entity.type
_entity.pdbx_description
1 polymer ?
#
loop_
_entity_poly.entity_id
_entity_poly.type
_entity_poly.pdbx_seq_one_letter_code
_entity_poly.pdbx_strand_id
1 'polypeptide(L)'
;ADIDDPGLMLITPAILGAAAPLGVFLVDRFAFRHGMPEGLPSAIAAGMIVGAGEGLAIAGHQWVSADEEDEWGFRGLARAEVIGSTLGGAAGVGLYYLARPAPETNILISSSTFWGASIGTLFGGGASNGDWGQANDGVSLGGIIGFNVAVAGAVGSSFFWTPSWNQVGWMWGGWAIGTVASLPVYIFYAGSDEHDPRRGLIFQGVAGTIGLGLGAVLANPRRKTGYAAVGDEVDDTPIRLLGGGLMPVKDGMGLQASGTLW
;
A
#
# COMPACT_ATOMS: atom_id res chain seq x y z
N ALA A 1 24.47 -3.98 16.66
CA ALA A 1 24.81 -4.55 15.35
C ALA A 1 26.01 -3.78 14.84
N ASP A 2 27.17 -4.42 14.79
CA ASP A 2 28.35 -3.86 14.14
C ASP A 2 28.08 -3.79 12.63
N ILE A 3 28.40 -2.66 12.00
CA ILE A 3 28.21 -2.45 10.57
C ILE A 3 29.57 -2.66 9.90
N ASP A 4 29.77 -3.84 9.32
CA ASP A 4 31.05 -4.24 8.75
C ASP A 4 31.37 -3.58 7.39
N ASP A 5 30.36 -3.10 6.64
CA ASP A 5 30.60 -2.40 5.36
C ASP A 5 29.45 -1.43 4.97
N PRO A 6 29.57 -0.13 5.27
CA PRO A 6 28.56 0.88 4.92
C PRO A 6 28.44 1.11 3.40
N GLY A 7 29.43 0.71 2.58
CA GLY A 7 29.40 0.85 1.13
C GLY A 7 28.38 -0.09 0.48
N LEU A 8 28.29 -1.34 0.96
CA LEU A 8 27.27 -2.31 0.54
C LEU A 8 25.84 -1.83 0.85
N MET A 9 25.66 -1.09 1.95
CA MET A 9 24.34 -0.52 2.31
C MET A 9 23.88 0.58 1.34
N LEU A 10 24.78 1.21 0.58
CA LEU A 10 24.44 2.25 -0.39
C LEU A 10 24.25 1.71 -1.81
N ILE A 11 24.81 0.54 -2.14
CA ILE A 11 24.66 -0.09 -3.45
C ILE A 11 23.20 -0.45 -3.72
N THR A 12 22.53 -1.06 -2.75
CA THR A 12 21.13 -1.50 -2.94
C THR A 12 20.16 -0.32 -3.10
N PRO A 13 20.20 0.76 -2.27
CA PRO A 13 19.43 1.97 -2.50
C PRO A 13 19.83 2.72 -3.78
N ALA A 14 21.10 2.71 -4.19
CA ALA A 14 21.52 3.35 -5.43
C ALA A 14 21.01 2.59 -6.66
N ILE A 15 21.09 1.26 -6.67
CA ILE A 15 20.57 0.42 -7.75
C ILE A 15 19.03 0.50 -7.77
N LEU A 16 18.34 0.28 -6.66
CA LEU A 16 16.88 0.29 -6.67
C LEU A 16 16.32 1.71 -6.83
N GLY A 17 16.98 2.72 -6.25
CA GLY A 17 16.55 4.12 -6.30
C GLY A 17 16.87 4.83 -7.62
N ALA A 18 17.90 4.42 -8.36
CA ALA A 18 18.22 4.98 -9.68
C ALA A 18 17.79 4.06 -10.83
N ALA A 19 18.06 2.75 -10.75
CA ALA A 19 17.77 1.81 -11.84
C ALA A 19 16.28 1.54 -12.00
N ALA A 20 15.45 1.63 -10.96
CA ALA A 20 14.00 1.50 -11.15
C ALA A 20 13.40 2.71 -11.90
N PRO A 21 13.66 3.98 -11.52
CA PRO A 21 13.21 5.13 -12.32
C PRO A 21 13.81 5.16 -13.73
N LEU A 22 15.10 4.85 -13.88
CA LEU A 22 15.74 4.73 -15.20
C LEU A 22 15.13 3.60 -16.04
N GLY A 23 14.89 2.43 -15.44
CA GLY A 23 14.25 1.31 -16.12
C GLY A 23 12.86 1.66 -16.62
N VAL A 24 12.05 2.31 -15.78
CA VAL A 24 10.73 2.84 -16.18
C VAL A 24 10.85 3.85 -17.31
N PHE A 25 11.78 4.81 -17.21
CA PHE A 25 12.02 5.80 -18.27
C PHE A 25 12.46 5.14 -19.59
N LEU A 26 13.34 4.14 -19.53
CA LEU A 26 13.82 3.44 -20.71
C LEU A 26 12.73 2.57 -21.34
N VAL A 27 11.93 1.88 -20.54
CA VAL A 27 10.78 1.09 -21.02
C VAL A 27 9.74 2.01 -21.65
N ASP A 28 9.39 3.10 -20.98
CA ASP A 28 8.46 4.10 -21.50
C ASP A 28 8.94 4.70 -22.83
N ARG A 29 10.24 5.06 -22.92
CA ARG A 29 10.78 5.74 -24.09
C ARG A 29 11.11 4.82 -25.27
N PHE A 30 11.54 3.58 -25.02
CA PHE A 30 12.08 2.70 -26.06
C PHE A 30 11.20 1.47 -26.35
N ALA A 31 10.47 0.95 -25.36
CA ALA A 31 9.56 -0.18 -25.59
C ALA A 31 8.16 0.31 -26.01
N PHE A 32 7.66 1.38 -25.39
CA PHE A 32 6.39 2.00 -25.75
C PHE A 32 6.64 3.25 -26.61
N ARG A 33 6.74 3.09 -27.93
CA ARG A 33 7.02 4.21 -28.87
C ARG A 33 6.09 5.43 -28.74
N HIS A 34 4.94 5.29 -28.07
CA HIS A 34 3.95 6.36 -27.85
C HIS A 34 3.67 6.61 -26.34
N GLY A 35 4.55 6.15 -25.45
CA GLY A 35 4.36 6.19 -24.00
C GLY A 35 3.51 5.04 -23.47
N MET A 36 3.72 4.66 -22.21
CA MET A 36 2.91 3.64 -21.56
C MET A 36 1.44 4.10 -21.41
N PRO A 37 0.47 3.23 -21.73
CA PRO A 37 -0.95 3.53 -21.51
C PRO A 37 -1.24 3.97 -20.06
N GLU A 38 -2.12 4.96 -19.90
CA GLU A 38 -2.52 5.44 -18.59
C GLU A 38 -3.11 4.29 -17.75
N GLY A 39 -2.71 4.22 -16.48
CA GLY A 39 -3.09 3.14 -15.57
C GLY A 39 -2.18 1.91 -15.61
N LEU A 40 -1.43 1.65 -16.69
CA LEU A 40 -0.55 0.47 -16.77
C LEU A 40 0.63 0.57 -15.79
N PRO A 41 1.42 1.66 -15.74
CA PRO A 41 2.52 1.76 -14.77
C PRO A 41 2.04 1.67 -13.32
N SER A 42 0.91 2.29 -13.00
CA SER A 42 0.34 2.25 -11.65
C SER A 42 -0.26 0.89 -11.31
N ALA A 43 -0.82 0.15 -12.28
CA ALA A 43 -1.31 -1.21 -12.07
C ALA A 43 -0.16 -2.18 -11.82
N ILE A 44 0.95 -2.06 -12.55
CA ILE A 44 2.19 -2.82 -12.30
C ILE A 44 2.70 -2.52 -10.90
N ALA A 45 2.83 -1.23 -10.54
CA ALA A 45 3.31 -0.83 -9.23
C ALA A 45 2.41 -1.33 -8.09
N ALA A 46 1.08 -1.22 -8.25
CA ALA A 46 0.12 -1.74 -7.28
C ALA A 46 0.23 -3.27 -7.14
N GLY A 47 0.34 -3.97 -8.26
CA GLY A 47 0.59 -5.41 -8.28
C GLY A 47 1.89 -5.77 -7.56
N MET A 48 2.99 -5.06 -7.82
CA MET A 48 4.26 -5.26 -7.14
C MET A 48 4.16 -5.04 -5.63
N ILE A 49 3.44 -4.00 -5.19
CA ILE A 49 3.22 -3.71 -3.76
C ILE A 49 2.41 -4.82 -3.10
N VAL A 50 1.30 -5.26 -3.73
CA VAL A 50 0.49 -6.38 -3.22
C VAL A 50 1.33 -7.64 -3.14
N GLY A 51 2.06 -7.97 -4.20
CA GLY A 51 2.91 -9.15 -4.24
C GLY A 51 4.07 -9.11 -3.23
N ALA A 52 4.74 -7.96 -3.06
CA ALA A 52 5.75 -7.78 -2.04
C ALA A 52 5.16 -7.92 -0.63
N GLY A 53 3.96 -7.36 -0.41
CA GLY A 53 3.23 -7.48 0.84
C GLY A 53 2.88 -8.93 1.18
N GLU A 54 2.42 -9.73 0.21
CA GLU A 54 2.20 -11.18 0.36
C GLU A 54 3.50 -11.92 0.66
N GLY A 55 4.60 -11.59 -0.03
CA GLY A 55 5.91 -12.16 0.25
C GLY A 55 6.39 -11.87 1.67
N LEU A 56 6.23 -10.62 2.13
CA LEU A 56 6.55 -10.20 3.50
C LEU A 56 5.65 -10.89 4.52
N ALA A 57 4.35 -11.01 4.24
CA ALA A 57 3.39 -11.73 5.09
C ALA A 57 3.78 -13.20 5.27
N ILE A 58 4.09 -13.91 4.18
CA ILE A 58 4.51 -15.31 4.22
C ILE A 58 5.81 -15.46 5.00
N ALA A 59 6.83 -14.65 4.69
CA ALA A 59 8.12 -14.72 5.38
C ALA A 59 7.99 -14.35 6.87
N GLY A 60 7.20 -13.34 7.20
CA GLY A 60 6.94 -12.93 8.57
C GLY A 60 6.16 -13.98 9.36
N HIS A 61 5.17 -14.63 8.75
CA HIS A 61 4.48 -15.75 9.39
C HIS A 61 5.40 -16.95 9.60
N GLN A 62 6.22 -17.27 8.61
CA GLN A 62 7.20 -18.35 8.74
C GLN A 62 8.19 -18.06 9.87
N TRP A 63 8.68 -16.81 9.98
CA TRP A 63 9.58 -16.41 11.04
C TRP A 63 8.96 -16.52 12.44
N VAL A 64 7.67 -16.22 12.58
CA VAL A 64 6.99 -16.24 13.89
C VAL A 64 6.49 -17.63 14.30
N SER A 65 6.15 -18.48 13.33
CA SER A 65 5.50 -19.78 13.59
C SER A 65 6.43 -20.99 13.48
N ALA A 66 7.60 -20.85 12.85
CA ALA A 66 8.58 -21.92 12.74
C ALA A 66 9.45 -22.03 13.99
N ASP A 67 10.02 -23.22 14.21
CA ASP A 67 11.08 -23.41 15.19
C ASP A 67 12.35 -22.66 14.78
N GLU A 68 13.17 -22.27 15.76
CA GLU A 68 14.39 -21.45 15.57
C GLU A 68 15.41 -22.09 14.62
N GLU A 69 15.39 -23.42 14.47
CA GLU A 69 16.25 -24.15 13.53
C GLU A 69 15.79 -24.04 12.06
N ASP A 70 14.49 -23.75 11.85
CA ASP A 70 13.83 -23.75 10.54
C ASP A 70 13.38 -22.35 10.09
N GLU A 71 13.47 -21.32 10.94
CA GLU A 71 13.05 -19.96 10.62
C GLU A 71 13.81 -19.34 9.43
N TRP A 72 13.09 -18.57 8.62
CA TRP A 72 13.63 -17.86 7.48
C TRP A 72 14.29 -16.57 7.96
N GLY A 73 15.62 -16.57 7.95
CA GLY A 73 16.38 -15.33 8.05
C GLY A 73 16.19 -14.41 6.83
N PHE A 74 16.96 -13.32 6.79
CA PHE A 74 16.89 -12.29 5.75
C PHE A 74 16.87 -12.81 4.30
N ARG A 75 17.58 -13.91 4.01
CA ARG A 75 17.58 -14.50 2.66
C ARG A 75 16.22 -15.07 2.25
N GLY A 76 15.47 -15.65 3.19
CA GLY A 76 14.12 -16.13 2.93
C GLY A 76 13.16 -14.96 2.67
N LEU A 77 13.23 -13.92 3.51
CA LEU A 77 12.49 -12.67 3.33
C LEU A 77 12.77 -12.02 1.95
N ALA A 78 14.04 -11.79 1.62
CA ALA A 78 14.41 -11.17 0.35
C ALA A 78 13.94 -11.98 -0.87
N ARG A 79 13.98 -13.32 -0.80
CA ARG A 79 13.45 -14.17 -1.86
C ARG A 79 11.93 -14.06 -1.96
N ALA A 80 11.23 -14.07 -0.84
CA ALA A 80 9.78 -13.94 -0.80
C ALA A 80 9.32 -12.58 -1.37
N GLU A 81 10.00 -11.48 -1.03
CA GLU A 81 9.72 -10.15 -1.58
C GLU A 81 10.00 -10.07 -3.09
N VAL A 82 11.13 -10.60 -3.56
CA VAL A 82 11.48 -10.58 -5.00
C VAL A 82 10.50 -11.43 -5.81
N ILE A 83 10.18 -12.64 -5.36
CA ILE A 83 9.23 -13.53 -6.03
C ILE A 83 7.83 -12.90 -5.99
N GLY A 84 7.40 -12.47 -4.80
CA GLY A 84 6.10 -11.85 -4.57
C GLY A 84 5.92 -10.61 -5.45
N SER A 85 6.83 -9.65 -5.39
CA SER A 85 6.76 -8.42 -6.21
C SER A 85 6.79 -8.71 -7.71
N THR A 86 7.56 -9.71 -8.17
CA THR A 86 7.60 -10.09 -9.58
C THR A 86 6.27 -10.68 -10.04
N LEU A 87 5.72 -11.65 -9.30
CA LEU A 87 4.42 -12.25 -9.59
C LEU A 87 3.30 -11.22 -9.49
N GLY A 88 3.37 -10.36 -8.48
CA GLY A 88 2.46 -9.24 -8.29
C GLY A 88 2.50 -8.25 -9.44
N GLY A 89 3.69 -7.86 -9.91
CA GLY A 89 3.85 -6.98 -11.08
C GLY A 89 3.24 -7.59 -12.33
N ALA A 90 3.46 -8.90 -12.57
CA ALA A 90 2.83 -9.62 -13.67
C ALA A 90 1.29 -9.68 -13.52
N ALA A 91 0.78 -9.89 -12.31
CA ALA A 91 -0.65 -9.82 -12.03
C ALA A 91 -1.21 -8.41 -12.26
N GLY A 92 -0.43 -7.36 -11.95
CA GLY A 92 -0.76 -5.96 -12.25
C GLY A 92 -0.89 -5.69 -13.75
N VAL A 93 0.00 -6.25 -14.57
CA VAL A 93 -0.13 -6.24 -16.04
C VAL A 93 -1.42 -6.96 -16.46
N GLY A 94 -1.69 -8.14 -15.91
CA GLY A 94 -2.92 -8.89 -16.19
C GLY A 94 -4.18 -8.12 -15.84
N LEU A 95 -4.23 -7.51 -14.65
CA LEU A 95 -5.33 -6.65 -14.19
C LEU A 95 -5.52 -5.45 -15.12
N TYR A 96 -4.42 -4.85 -15.60
CA TYR A 96 -4.48 -3.78 -16.57
C TYR A 96 -5.17 -4.20 -17.86
N TYR A 97 -4.75 -5.32 -18.46
CA TYR A 97 -5.36 -5.76 -19.71
C TYR A 97 -6.78 -6.30 -19.54
N LEU A 98 -7.15 -6.77 -18.35
CA LEU A 98 -8.49 -7.26 -18.07
C LEU A 98 -9.48 -6.13 -17.78
N ALA A 99 -9.07 -5.12 -17.01
CA ALA A 99 -10.01 -4.15 -16.44
C ALA A 99 -9.58 -2.67 -16.59
N ARG A 100 -8.32 -2.40 -16.98
CA ARG A 100 -7.76 -1.03 -17.16
C ARG A 100 -8.11 -0.11 -15.97
N PRO A 101 -7.69 -0.45 -14.73
CA PRO A 101 -7.96 0.38 -13.57
C PRO A 101 -7.36 1.78 -13.74
N ALA A 102 -8.11 2.78 -13.27
CA ALA A 102 -7.59 4.13 -13.12
C ALA A 102 -6.42 4.17 -12.11
N PRO A 103 -5.47 5.12 -12.25
CA PRO A 103 -4.38 5.27 -11.27
C PRO A 103 -4.85 5.42 -9.83
N GLU A 104 -5.98 6.09 -9.60
CA GLU A 104 -6.57 6.24 -8.26
C GLU A 104 -7.05 4.90 -7.69
N THR A 105 -7.64 4.04 -8.52
CA THR A 105 -8.01 2.66 -8.17
C THR A 105 -6.78 1.86 -7.74
N ASN A 106 -5.69 1.96 -8.51
CA ASN A 106 -4.44 1.27 -8.20
C ASN A 106 -3.83 1.72 -6.87
N ILE A 107 -3.96 3.01 -6.54
CA ILE A 107 -3.51 3.55 -5.25
C ILE A 107 -4.41 3.14 -4.10
N LEU A 108 -5.72 3.03 -4.32
CA LEU A 108 -6.62 2.44 -3.33
C LEU A 108 -6.25 0.99 -3.03
N ILE A 109 -6.05 0.16 -4.06
CA ILE A 109 -5.62 -1.23 -3.94
C ILE A 109 -4.29 -1.29 -3.17
N SER A 110 -3.31 -0.47 -3.55
CA SER A 110 -2.02 -0.42 -2.87
C SER A 110 -2.16 0.02 -1.41
N SER A 111 -2.94 1.06 -1.11
CA SER A 111 -3.13 1.57 0.26
C SER A 111 -3.89 0.56 1.14
N SER A 112 -4.80 -0.21 0.55
CA SER A 112 -5.55 -1.24 1.25
C SER A 112 -4.68 -2.36 1.80
N THR A 113 -3.53 -2.64 1.17
CA THR A 113 -2.55 -3.60 1.71
C THR A 113 -2.11 -3.19 3.12
N PHE A 114 -1.75 -1.92 3.29
CA PHE A 114 -1.27 -1.37 4.54
C PHE A 114 -2.39 -1.26 5.58
N TRP A 115 -3.52 -0.65 5.21
CA TRP A 115 -4.65 -0.52 6.14
C TRP A 115 -5.18 -1.88 6.58
N GLY A 116 -5.32 -2.81 5.64
CA GLY A 116 -5.72 -4.18 5.90
C GLY A 116 -4.78 -4.89 6.86
N ALA A 117 -3.48 -4.89 6.56
CA ALA A 117 -2.49 -5.54 7.41
C ALA A 117 -2.43 -4.92 8.81
N SER A 118 -2.46 -3.59 8.92
CA SER A 118 -2.40 -2.90 10.21
C SER A 118 -3.66 -3.13 11.05
N ILE A 119 -4.86 -2.98 10.46
CA ILE A 119 -6.13 -3.25 11.15
C ILE A 119 -6.21 -4.73 11.53
N GLY A 120 -5.86 -5.63 10.62
CA GLY A 120 -5.83 -7.06 10.85
C GLY A 120 -4.92 -7.46 12.00
N THR A 121 -3.71 -6.91 12.06
CA THR A 121 -2.75 -7.10 13.16
C THR A 121 -3.34 -6.67 14.50
N LEU A 122 -4.04 -5.53 14.56
CA LEU A 122 -4.67 -5.04 15.78
C LEU A 122 -5.78 -5.98 16.27
N PHE A 123 -6.64 -6.44 15.37
CA PHE A 123 -7.68 -7.42 15.71
C PHE A 123 -7.10 -8.79 16.07
N GLY A 124 -6.07 -9.25 15.36
CA GLY A 124 -5.40 -10.52 15.60
C GLY A 124 -4.70 -10.57 16.95
N GLY A 125 -3.91 -9.54 17.28
CA GLY A 125 -3.32 -9.38 18.62
C GLY A 125 -4.38 -9.21 19.70
N GLY A 126 -5.46 -8.48 19.39
CA GLY A 126 -6.59 -8.28 20.28
C GLY A 126 -7.38 -9.55 20.62
N ALA A 127 -7.54 -10.45 19.66
CA ALA A 127 -8.28 -11.71 19.81
C ALA A 127 -7.39 -12.89 20.26
N SER A 128 -6.08 -12.68 20.31
CA SER A 128 -5.12 -13.70 20.76
C SER A 128 -5.29 -14.03 22.24
N ASN A 129 -4.94 -15.26 22.63
CA ASN A 129 -4.92 -15.72 24.02
C ASN A 129 -3.49 -16.13 24.41
N GLY A 130 -3.23 -16.31 25.71
CA GLY A 130 -1.91 -16.75 26.21
C GLY A 130 -0.89 -15.63 26.37
N ASP A 131 0.39 -15.96 26.45
CA ASP A 131 1.46 -14.96 26.65
C ASP A 131 1.68 -14.08 25.42
N TRP A 132 2.34 -12.93 25.57
CA TRP A 132 2.62 -12.03 24.45
C TRP A 132 3.49 -12.66 23.35
N GLY A 133 4.31 -13.67 23.68
CA GLY A 133 4.99 -14.47 22.66
C GLY A 133 4.02 -15.26 21.79
N GLN A 134 2.97 -15.83 22.38
CA GLN A 134 1.90 -16.55 21.68
C GLN A 134 0.94 -15.60 20.93
N ALA A 135 0.89 -14.32 21.34
CA ALA A 135 0.13 -13.30 20.63
C ALA A 135 0.73 -12.95 19.26
N ASN A 136 2.02 -13.24 19.01
CA ASN A 136 2.66 -12.99 17.72
C ASN A 136 2.01 -13.78 16.59
N ASP A 137 1.57 -15.01 16.85
CA ASP A 137 0.80 -15.81 15.88
C ASP A 137 -0.52 -15.15 15.52
N GLY A 138 -1.25 -14.68 16.55
CA GLY A 138 -2.51 -13.96 16.37
C GLY A 138 -2.33 -12.66 15.59
N VAL A 139 -1.29 -11.89 15.92
CA VAL A 139 -0.90 -10.66 15.20
C VAL A 139 -0.59 -10.95 13.74
N SER A 140 0.28 -11.93 13.47
CA SER A 140 0.69 -12.32 12.13
C SER A 140 -0.50 -12.79 11.29
N LEU A 141 -1.27 -13.75 11.82
CA LEU A 141 -2.45 -14.29 11.14
C LEU A 141 -3.52 -13.22 10.90
N GLY A 142 -3.78 -12.38 11.90
CA GLY A 142 -4.70 -11.25 11.78
C GLY A 142 -4.27 -10.29 10.68
N GLY A 143 -2.98 -9.94 10.62
CA GLY A 143 -2.41 -9.09 9.58
C GLY A 143 -2.60 -9.68 8.18
N ILE A 144 -2.37 -10.97 7.99
CA ILE A 144 -2.57 -11.67 6.70
C ILE A 144 -4.03 -11.66 6.26
N ILE A 145 -4.94 -11.98 7.18
CA ILE A 145 -6.38 -11.96 6.91
C ILE A 145 -6.81 -10.54 6.56
N GLY A 146 -6.41 -9.55 7.35
CA GLY A 146 -6.75 -8.15 7.14
C GLY A 146 -6.23 -7.62 5.81
N PHE A 147 -4.97 -7.93 5.45
CA PHE A 147 -4.37 -7.63 4.16
C PHE A 147 -5.24 -8.14 3.01
N ASN A 148 -5.56 -9.44 3.02
CA ASN A 148 -6.31 -10.08 1.94
C ASN A 148 -7.75 -9.56 1.84
N VAL A 149 -8.43 -9.39 2.97
CA VAL A 149 -9.80 -8.85 3.02
C VAL A 149 -9.82 -7.41 2.51
N ALA A 150 -8.86 -6.58 2.89
CA ALA A 150 -8.81 -5.19 2.45
C ALA A 150 -8.47 -5.07 0.95
N VAL A 151 -7.52 -5.85 0.44
CA VAL A 151 -7.20 -5.89 -1.00
C VAL A 151 -8.39 -6.37 -1.80
N ALA A 152 -9.04 -7.47 -1.39
CA ALA A 152 -10.24 -7.97 -2.03
C ALA A 152 -11.38 -6.95 -1.99
N GLY A 153 -11.56 -6.27 -0.85
CA GLY A 153 -12.52 -5.18 -0.69
C GLY A 153 -12.23 -3.97 -1.58
N ALA A 154 -10.96 -3.59 -1.73
CA ALA A 154 -10.54 -2.50 -2.61
C ALA A 154 -10.77 -2.85 -4.08
N VAL A 155 -10.37 -4.05 -4.52
CA VAL A 155 -10.64 -4.53 -5.89
C VAL A 155 -12.14 -4.61 -6.15
N GLY A 156 -12.90 -5.24 -5.24
CA GLY A 156 -14.34 -5.42 -5.37
C GLY A 156 -15.12 -4.11 -5.39
N SER A 157 -14.78 -3.17 -4.50
CA SER A 157 -15.42 -1.85 -4.45
C SER A 157 -15.07 -0.99 -5.67
N SER A 158 -13.89 -1.21 -6.28
CA SER A 158 -13.44 -0.44 -7.45
C SER A 158 -14.29 -0.67 -8.71
N PHE A 159 -15.08 -1.75 -8.75
CA PHE A 159 -16.08 -1.97 -9.81
C PHE A 159 -17.25 -0.98 -9.75
N PHE A 160 -17.56 -0.45 -8.57
CA PHE A 160 -18.73 0.41 -8.34
C PHE A 160 -18.35 1.83 -7.92
N TRP A 161 -17.10 2.03 -7.52
CA TRP A 161 -16.63 3.27 -6.93
C TRP A 161 -15.18 3.56 -7.33
N THR A 162 -14.87 4.82 -7.62
CA THR A 162 -13.49 5.26 -7.85
C THR A 162 -13.18 6.39 -6.88
N PRO A 163 -12.22 6.19 -5.97
CA PRO A 163 -11.84 7.28 -5.10
C PRO A 163 -11.19 8.39 -5.91
N SER A 164 -11.35 9.62 -5.45
CA SER A 164 -10.45 10.70 -5.87
C SER A 164 -9.16 10.67 -5.03
N TRP A 165 -8.07 11.28 -5.52
CA TRP A 165 -6.84 11.46 -4.73
C TRP A 165 -7.10 12.13 -3.38
N ASN A 166 -7.98 13.13 -3.36
CA ASN A 166 -8.38 13.79 -2.13
C ASN A 166 -9.08 12.80 -1.18
N GLN A 167 -9.96 11.96 -1.70
CA GLN A 167 -10.64 10.92 -0.92
C GLN A 167 -9.68 9.89 -0.34
N VAL A 168 -8.70 9.40 -1.11
CA VAL A 168 -7.63 8.54 -0.56
C VAL A 168 -6.84 9.25 0.52
N GLY A 169 -6.51 10.54 0.33
CA GLY A 169 -5.84 11.35 1.33
C GLY A 169 -6.63 11.47 2.64
N TRP A 170 -7.95 11.71 2.55
CA TRP A 170 -8.84 11.72 3.71
C TRP A 170 -8.98 10.35 4.36
N MET A 171 -8.95 9.25 3.61
CA MET A 171 -8.92 7.90 4.18
C MET A 171 -7.66 7.66 5.00
N TRP A 172 -6.48 8.04 4.48
CA TRP A 172 -5.21 7.98 5.23
C TRP A 172 -5.25 8.86 6.48
N GLY A 173 -5.68 10.11 6.34
CA GLY A 173 -5.80 11.05 7.45
C GLY A 173 -6.79 10.57 8.51
N GLY A 174 -7.95 10.07 8.08
CA GLY A 174 -8.99 9.53 8.95
C GLY A 174 -8.52 8.30 9.71
N TRP A 175 -7.87 7.34 9.03
CA TRP A 175 -7.27 6.17 9.67
C TRP A 175 -6.22 6.57 10.71
N ALA A 176 -5.33 7.51 10.37
CA ALA A 176 -4.29 7.99 11.28
C ALA A 176 -4.89 8.68 12.51
N ILE A 177 -5.88 9.56 12.31
CA ILE A 177 -6.59 10.23 13.39
C ILE A 177 -7.30 9.21 14.29
N GLY A 178 -8.05 8.27 13.71
CA GLY A 178 -8.74 7.22 14.47
C GLY A 178 -7.77 6.40 15.31
N THR A 179 -6.63 6.04 14.74
CA THR A 179 -5.57 5.30 15.43
C THR A 179 -4.98 6.10 16.59
N VAL A 180 -4.56 7.35 16.36
CA VAL A 180 -3.96 8.21 17.40
C VAL A 180 -4.95 8.58 18.49
N ALA A 181 -6.19 8.92 18.11
CA ALA A 181 -7.25 9.28 19.04
C ALA A 181 -7.66 8.12 19.96
N SER A 182 -7.36 6.88 19.57
CA SER A 182 -7.61 5.70 20.39
C SER A 182 -6.52 5.42 21.43
N LEU A 183 -5.30 5.95 21.25
CA LEU A 183 -4.17 5.69 22.15
C LEU A 183 -4.41 6.03 23.64
N PRO A 184 -5.18 7.09 24.00
CA PRO A 184 -5.50 7.35 25.40
C PRO A 184 -6.21 6.19 26.11
N VAL A 185 -6.83 5.24 25.39
CA VAL A 185 -7.43 4.04 26.00
C VAL A 185 -6.40 3.23 26.79
N TYR A 186 -5.13 3.21 26.36
CA TYR A 186 -4.06 2.45 27.03
C TYR A 186 -3.69 3.01 28.40
N ILE A 187 -3.98 4.28 28.69
CA ILE A 187 -3.80 4.85 30.03
C ILE A 187 -4.66 4.10 31.06
N PHE A 188 -5.86 3.68 30.66
CA PHE A 188 -6.77 2.93 31.55
C PHE A 188 -6.32 1.48 31.77
N TYR A 189 -5.47 0.93 30.89
CA TYR A 189 -4.88 -0.40 31.05
C TYR A 189 -3.55 -0.36 31.81
N ALA A 190 -2.78 0.73 31.72
CA ALA A 190 -1.45 0.86 32.31
C ALA A 190 -1.42 0.85 33.85
N GLY A 191 -2.57 0.96 34.51
CA GLY A 191 -2.69 0.99 35.98
C GLY A 191 -3.59 -0.08 36.58
N SER A 192 -4.04 -1.07 35.79
CA SER A 192 -4.98 -2.10 36.26
C SER A 192 -4.48 -3.50 35.92
N ASP A 193 -4.23 -4.32 36.95
CA ASP A 193 -3.88 -5.74 36.77
C ASP A 193 -5.09 -6.60 36.35
N GLU A 194 -6.31 -6.06 36.46
CA GLU A 194 -7.56 -6.77 36.15
C GLU A 194 -8.00 -6.66 34.68
N HIS A 195 -7.36 -5.84 33.86
CA HIS A 195 -7.84 -5.55 32.50
C HIS A 195 -6.84 -5.95 31.43
N ASP A 196 -7.30 -6.73 30.47
CA ASP A 196 -6.49 -7.17 29.34
C ASP A 196 -6.28 -6.02 28.33
N PRO A 197 -5.05 -5.50 28.16
CA PRO A 197 -4.72 -4.44 27.20
C PRO A 197 -4.97 -4.84 25.74
N ARG A 198 -5.14 -6.12 25.41
CA ARG A 198 -5.52 -6.59 24.07
C ARG A 198 -6.85 -6.04 23.61
N ARG A 199 -7.77 -5.75 24.55
CA ARG A 199 -9.02 -5.04 24.24
C ARG A 199 -8.79 -3.62 23.71
N GLY A 200 -7.69 -2.98 24.13
CA GLY A 200 -7.23 -1.71 23.57
C GLY A 200 -6.84 -1.82 22.09
N LEU A 201 -6.21 -2.93 21.69
CA LEU A 201 -5.85 -3.19 20.29
C LEU A 201 -7.10 -3.32 19.40
N ILE A 202 -8.12 -4.04 19.88
CA ILE A 202 -9.41 -4.14 19.20
C ILE A 202 -10.03 -2.75 19.02
N PHE A 203 -10.06 -1.95 20.10
CA PHE A 203 -10.60 -0.60 20.05
C PHE A 203 -9.84 0.29 19.06
N GLN A 204 -8.51 0.22 19.03
CA GLN A 204 -7.67 0.94 18.08
C GLN A 204 -7.94 0.50 16.63
N GLY A 205 -8.12 -0.81 16.38
CA GLY A 205 -8.50 -1.33 15.08
C GLY A 205 -9.87 -0.82 14.62
N VAL A 206 -10.86 -0.81 15.51
CA VAL A 206 -12.20 -0.25 15.26
C VAL A 206 -12.11 1.26 14.97
N ALA A 207 -11.42 2.03 15.82
CA ALA A 207 -11.29 3.46 15.66
C ALA A 207 -10.58 3.84 14.36
N GLY A 208 -9.49 3.14 13.99
CA GLY A 208 -8.82 3.29 12.71
C GLY A 208 -9.73 2.97 11.52
N THR A 209 -10.55 1.91 11.62
CA THR A 209 -11.52 1.53 10.57
C THR A 209 -12.62 2.57 10.41
N ILE A 210 -13.16 3.09 11.52
CA ILE A 210 -14.15 4.18 11.51
C ILE A 210 -13.54 5.42 10.87
N GLY A 211 -12.32 5.78 11.28
CA GLY A 211 -11.59 6.91 10.72
C GLY A 211 -11.39 6.79 9.21
N LEU A 212 -11.02 5.60 8.72
CA LEU A 212 -10.90 5.31 7.30
C LEU A 212 -12.24 5.50 6.56
N GLY A 213 -13.33 4.96 7.12
CA GLY A 213 -14.67 5.10 6.55
C GLY A 213 -15.17 6.54 6.52
N LEU A 214 -14.93 7.31 7.60
CA LEU A 214 -15.21 8.74 7.63
C LEU A 214 -14.37 9.50 6.58
N GLY A 215 -13.10 9.16 6.46
CA GLY A 215 -12.22 9.69 5.42
C GLY A 215 -12.76 9.44 4.01
N ALA A 216 -13.31 8.25 3.77
CA ALA A 216 -13.91 7.92 2.48
C ALA A 216 -15.15 8.77 2.16
N VAL A 217 -15.94 9.21 3.14
CA VAL A 217 -17.15 10.03 2.86
C VAL A 217 -16.91 11.54 2.83
N LEU A 218 -15.75 12.01 3.33
CA LEU A 218 -15.45 13.45 3.46
C LEU A 218 -15.09 14.13 2.13
N ALA A 219 -14.73 13.38 1.10
CA ALA A 219 -14.43 13.92 -0.21
C ALA A 219 -15.23 13.22 -1.32
N ASN A 220 -15.54 13.98 -2.37
CA ASN A 220 -16.32 13.46 -3.47
C ASN A 220 -15.51 12.43 -4.28
N PRO A 221 -16.14 11.31 -4.67
CA PRO A 221 -15.55 10.35 -5.60
C PRO A 221 -15.47 10.93 -7.00
N ARG A 222 -14.65 10.29 -7.86
CA ARG A 222 -14.66 10.60 -9.30
C ARG A 222 -16.00 10.13 -9.90
N ARG A 223 -16.50 10.88 -10.89
CA ARG A 223 -17.79 10.60 -11.56
C ARG A 223 -17.73 9.44 -12.57
N LYS A 224 -16.54 8.94 -12.93
CA LYS A 224 -16.35 7.81 -13.87
C LYS A 224 -16.09 6.52 -13.09
N THR A 225 -16.51 5.37 -13.63
CA THR A 225 -16.25 4.03 -13.07
C THR A 225 -14.74 3.73 -13.05
N GLY A 226 -14.29 2.94 -12.06
CA GLY A 226 -12.86 2.80 -11.72
C GLY A 226 -12.08 1.89 -12.64
N TYR A 227 -12.81 1.19 -13.49
CA TYR A 227 -12.37 0.37 -14.58
C TYR A 227 -13.02 0.92 -15.85
N ALA A 228 -12.24 1.02 -16.92
CA ALA A 228 -12.80 1.40 -18.22
C ALA A 228 -13.67 0.24 -18.74
N ALA A 229 -14.88 0.55 -19.22
CA ALA A 229 -15.64 -0.40 -20.01
C ALA A 229 -14.81 -0.78 -21.25
N VAL A 230 -14.78 -2.06 -21.61
CA VAL A 230 -14.14 -2.53 -22.85
C VAL A 230 -14.86 -1.87 -24.04
N GLY A 231 -14.32 -0.76 -24.54
CA GLY A 231 -14.89 -0.05 -25.70
C GLY A 231 -14.70 1.47 -25.75
N ASP A 232 -14.30 2.14 -24.66
CA ASP A 232 -14.18 3.60 -24.72
C ASP A 232 -12.85 4.03 -25.36
N GLU A 233 -12.98 4.61 -26.56
CA GLU A 233 -11.95 5.31 -27.31
C GLU A 233 -11.37 6.50 -26.53
N VAL A 234 -10.09 6.78 -26.81
CA VAL A 234 -9.28 7.82 -26.16
C VAL A 234 -9.86 9.20 -26.46
N ASP A 235 -10.21 9.93 -25.41
CA ASP A 235 -10.73 11.30 -25.46
C ASP A 235 -9.58 12.26 -25.85
N ASP A 236 -9.53 12.66 -27.13
CA ASP A 236 -8.58 13.64 -27.69
C ASP A 236 -8.90 15.04 -27.12
N THR A 237 -8.27 15.38 -25.99
CA THR A 237 -8.33 16.73 -25.42
C THR A 237 -7.09 17.52 -25.84
N PRO A 238 -7.23 18.66 -26.55
CA PRO A 238 -6.11 19.40 -27.17
C PRO A 238 -5.18 20.09 -26.15
N ILE A 239 -5.60 20.18 -24.89
CA ILE A 239 -4.79 20.75 -23.81
C ILE A 239 -4.84 19.78 -22.63
N ARG A 240 -3.69 19.17 -22.33
CA ARG A 240 -3.55 18.23 -21.21
C ARG A 240 -2.52 18.76 -20.22
N LEU A 241 -2.97 19.12 -19.03
CA LEU A 241 -2.10 19.45 -17.90
C LEU A 241 -1.54 18.14 -17.32
N LEU A 242 -0.26 17.89 -17.52
CA LEU A 242 0.40 16.62 -17.17
C LEU A 242 0.90 16.61 -15.72
N GLY A 243 1.06 17.78 -15.12
CA GLY A 243 1.37 17.88 -13.70
C GLY A 243 1.86 19.27 -13.32
N GLY A 244 1.88 19.53 -12.02
CA GLY A 244 2.50 20.72 -11.45
C GLY A 244 3.22 20.37 -10.17
N GLY A 245 4.33 21.04 -9.91
CA GLY A 245 5.19 20.77 -8.76
C GLY A 245 5.92 22.01 -8.29
N LEU A 246 6.39 21.97 -7.06
CA LEU A 246 7.24 23.00 -6.48
C LEU A 246 8.68 22.73 -6.92
N MET A 247 9.29 23.69 -7.60
CA MET A 247 10.69 23.63 -8.03
C MET A 247 11.52 24.59 -7.17
N PRO A 248 12.63 24.14 -6.56
CA PRO A 248 13.55 25.03 -5.88
C PRO A 248 14.30 25.89 -6.92
N VAL A 249 14.27 27.21 -6.72
CA VAL A 249 15.06 28.19 -7.49
C VAL A 249 16.03 28.88 -6.54
N LYS A 250 17.08 29.49 -7.09
CA LYS A 250 18.30 29.89 -6.35
C LYS A 250 18.07 30.79 -5.12
N ASP A 251 16.89 31.42 -5.00
CA ASP A 251 16.49 32.22 -3.82
C ASP A 251 14.99 32.03 -3.45
N GLY A 252 14.37 30.87 -3.74
CA GLY A 252 12.95 30.63 -3.38
C GLY A 252 12.33 29.35 -3.93
N MET A 253 11.00 29.25 -3.82
CA MET A 253 10.22 28.10 -4.30
C MET A 253 9.28 28.55 -5.42
N GLY A 254 9.50 28.04 -6.64
CA GLY A 254 8.67 28.32 -7.81
C GLY A 254 7.60 27.25 -8.01
N LEU A 255 6.45 27.63 -8.57
CA LEU A 255 5.45 26.71 -9.07
C LEU A 255 5.73 26.42 -10.55
N GLN A 256 5.98 25.17 -10.89
CA GLN A 256 6.08 24.72 -12.27
C GLN A 256 4.81 23.97 -12.63
N ALA A 257 4.22 24.30 -13.78
CA ALA A 257 3.18 23.49 -14.41
C ALA A 257 3.70 22.99 -15.76
N SER A 258 3.47 21.72 -16.04
CA SER A 258 3.85 21.01 -17.25
C SER A 258 2.58 20.49 -17.92
N GLY A 259 2.48 20.68 -19.23
CA GLY A 259 1.38 20.16 -20.04
C GLY A 259 1.81 19.98 -21.48
N THR A 260 1.05 19.17 -22.22
CA THR A 260 1.19 19.03 -23.66
C THR A 260 0.13 19.86 -24.36
N LEU A 261 0.57 20.61 -25.38
CA LEU A 261 -0.26 21.31 -26.34
C LEU A 261 -0.07 20.59 -27.68
N TRP A 262 -1.17 20.15 -28.31
CA TRP A 262 -1.18 19.66 -29.69
C TRP A 262 -1.73 20.74 -30.62
#